data_AF-A0A9P6HVV3-F1
#
_entry.id   AF-A0A9P6HVV3-F1
#
_cell.length_a   1.000
_cell.length_b   1.000
_cell.length_c   1.000
_cell.angle_alpha   90.00
_cell.angle_beta   90.00
_cell.angle_gamma   90.00
#
_symmetry.space_group_name_H-M   'P 1'
#
loop_
_entity.id
_entity.type
_entity.pdbx_description
1 polymer ?
#
loop_
_entity_poly.entity_id
_entity_poly.type
_entity_poly.pdbx_seq_one_letter_code
_entity_poly.pdbx_strand_id
1 'polypeptide(L)'
;MANTPPWPASDDEIIPQALYVKAQDHQNELTDGERLLLLTRGDVVGKALAHPDSLTPEEIHQALLWPPPDVVRVNIQRATGGKLSTPSELYAKGKDAMAQGEFRKLLNEHEISLLGRYFHAMDDTTFCDVTMSEKLSEPGVAQAVELISSRLGLEFAIFHAALLYRADQMYRPMRDTVAQLGLSSVQAQGRGQKQIPADIVTAMASLEEQLQPGKLSVEEVAARNEEYVAALRATAPASLFLPSYVLPTSPPITTPPSQADLFGAGPWPPTVTPSAPINMFANATDLSGYSIQPGWSALPNDQKEVYRTRSEKRRQEAWAVYKNAQVVEPTSSTSVPSRDSSGHQRKT
;
A
#
# COMPACT_ATOMS: atom_id res chain seq x y z
N MET A 1 -1.48 29.32 -50.22
CA MET A 1 -2.79 29.18 -49.55
C MET A 1 -2.81 27.80 -48.91
N ALA A 2 -2.77 27.79 -47.59
CA ALA A 2 -2.89 26.60 -46.75
C ALA A 2 -4.34 26.11 -46.72
N ASN A 3 -4.54 24.81 -46.55
CA ASN A 3 -5.54 24.22 -45.65
C ASN A 3 -5.47 22.69 -45.76
N THR A 4 -4.50 22.10 -45.05
CA THR A 4 -4.61 20.72 -44.58
C THR A 4 -5.15 20.83 -43.15
N PRO A 5 -6.27 20.20 -42.80
CA PRO A 5 -6.80 20.30 -41.45
C PRO A 5 -5.82 19.66 -40.46
N PRO A 6 -5.62 20.26 -39.27
CA PRO A 6 -4.91 19.59 -38.20
C PRO A 6 -5.83 18.49 -37.68
N TRP A 7 -5.42 17.24 -37.86
CA TRP A 7 -5.93 16.17 -37.01
C TRP A 7 -5.63 16.58 -35.56
N PRO A 8 -6.60 16.66 -34.66
CA PRO A 8 -6.27 16.71 -33.25
C PRO A 8 -5.53 15.41 -32.95
N ALA A 9 -4.35 15.52 -32.35
CA ALA A 9 -3.72 14.41 -31.66
C ALA A 9 -4.80 13.80 -30.77
N SER A 10 -5.21 12.58 -31.12
CA SER A 10 -6.26 11.85 -30.42
C SER A 10 -5.79 11.67 -28.99
N ASP A 11 -6.69 11.91 -28.03
CA ASP A 11 -6.47 11.69 -26.60
C ASP A 11 -5.57 10.47 -26.38
N ASP A 12 -4.48 10.65 -25.63
CA ASP A 12 -3.54 9.59 -25.26
C ASP A 12 -4.31 8.28 -24.98
N GLU A 13 -3.89 7.17 -25.59
CA GLU A 13 -4.47 5.82 -25.45
C GLU A 13 -4.35 5.32 -24.00
N ILE A 14 -5.07 5.97 -23.07
CA ILE A 14 -5.11 5.62 -21.67
C ILE A 14 -5.99 4.37 -21.56
N ILE A 15 -5.34 3.25 -21.23
CA ILE A 15 -6.02 1.98 -20.96
C ILE A 15 -6.97 2.19 -19.77
N PRO A 16 -8.29 2.00 -19.93
CA PRO A 16 -9.25 2.24 -18.86
C PRO A 16 -9.04 1.27 -17.68
N GLN A 17 -9.18 1.75 -16.44
CA GLN A 17 -9.03 0.91 -15.24
C GLN A 17 -9.94 -0.32 -15.25
N ALA A 18 -11.17 -0.18 -15.78
CA ALA A 18 -12.12 -1.28 -15.90
C ALA A 18 -11.60 -2.43 -16.79
N LEU A 19 -10.75 -2.12 -17.77
CA LEU A 19 -10.14 -3.14 -18.62
C LEU A 19 -9.07 -3.93 -17.87
N TYR A 20 -8.29 -3.31 -16.98
CA TYR A 20 -7.36 -4.04 -16.11
C TYR A 20 -8.10 -5.00 -15.18
N VAL A 21 -9.21 -4.57 -14.58
CA VAL A 21 -10.06 -5.42 -13.72
C VAL A 21 -10.66 -6.57 -14.51
N LYS A 22 -11.24 -6.28 -15.69
CA LYS A 22 -11.75 -7.33 -16.58
C LYS A 22 -10.66 -8.33 -16.98
N ALA A 23 -9.46 -7.87 -17.26
CA ALA A 23 -8.34 -8.74 -17.58
C ALA A 23 -7.92 -9.62 -16.40
N GLN A 24 -8.05 -9.16 -15.16
CA GLN A 24 -7.81 -10.00 -13.99
C GLN A 24 -8.90 -11.08 -13.84
N ASP A 25 -10.17 -10.68 -13.84
CA ASP A 25 -11.28 -11.54 -13.40
C ASP A 25 -11.88 -12.40 -14.53
N HIS A 26 -11.81 -11.91 -15.77
CA HIS A 26 -12.55 -12.43 -16.92
C HIS A 26 -11.66 -12.58 -18.16
N GLN A 27 -10.49 -13.22 -18.01
CA GLN A 27 -9.50 -13.39 -19.09
C GLN A 27 -10.06 -13.96 -20.40
N ASN A 28 -11.00 -14.90 -20.30
CA ASN A 28 -11.66 -15.56 -21.43
C ASN A 28 -12.67 -14.67 -22.16
N GLU A 29 -13.07 -13.54 -21.57
CA GLU A 29 -14.04 -12.60 -22.13
C GLU A 29 -13.38 -11.36 -22.78
N LEU A 30 -12.04 -11.30 -22.78
CA LEU A 30 -11.30 -10.26 -23.47
C LEU A 30 -11.36 -10.47 -24.99
N THR A 31 -11.81 -9.44 -25.69
CA THR A 31 -11.78 -9.35 -27.16
C THR A 31 -10.37 -9.09 -27.68
N ASP A 32 -10.11 -9.37 -28.96
CA ASP A 32 -8.79 -9.10 -29.57
C ASP A 32 -8.41 -7.62 -29.52
N GLY A 33 -9.38 -6.71 -29.66
CA GLY A 33 -9.15 -5.27 -29.53
C GLY A 33 -8.75 -4.86 -28.11
N GLU A 34 -9.38 -5.44 -27.10
CA GLU A 34 -9.02 -5.24 -25.69
C GLU A 34 -7.62 -5.79 -25.38
N ARG A 35 -7.26 -6.95 -25.92
CA ARG A 35 -5.91 -7.51 -25.77
C ARG A 35 -4.87 -6.63 -26.46
N LEU A 36 -5.15 -6.14 -27.67
CA LEU A 36 -4.26 -5.23 -28.38
C LEU A 36 -4.06 -3.93 -27.58
N LEU A 37 -5.14 -3.38 -27.00
CA LEU A 37 -5.07 -2.20 -26.15
C LEU A 37 -4.25 -2.44 -24.88
N LEU A 38 -4.33 -3.62 -24.26
CA LEU A 38 -3.46 -3.96 -23.12
C LEU A 38 -1.99 -4.06 -23.55
N LEU A 39 -1.71 -4.55 -24.76
CA LEU A 39 -0.37 -4.64 -25.32
C LEU A 39 0.23 -3.28 -25.68
N THR A 40 -0.57 -2.24 -25.98
CA THR A 40 -0.04 -0.89 -26.28
C THR A 40 0.70 -0.27 -25.09
N ARG A 41 0.47 -0.78 -23.87
CA ARG A 41 1.26 -0.45 -22.68
C ARG A 41 2.77 -0.70 -22.86
N GLY A 42 3.14 -1.70 -23.67
CA GLY A 42 4.52 -1.95 -24.06
C GLY A 42 5.42 -2.56 -22.99
N ASP A 43 4.88 -3.07 -21.90
CA ASP A 43 5.62 -3.73 -20.82
C ASP A 43 5.07 -5.13 -20.50
N VAL A 44 5.75 -5.83 -19.57
CA VAL A 44 5.36 -7.18 -19.14
C VAL A 44 4.00 -7.19 -18.46
N VAL A 45 3.57 -6.09 -17.83
CA VAL A 45 2.26 -5.97 -17.18
C VAL A 45 1.16 -6.02 -18.24
N GLY A 46 1.29 -5.26 -19.33
CA GLY A 46 0.39 -5.30 -20.47
C GLY A 46 0.32 -6.70 -21.10
N LYS A 47 1.48 -7.34 -21.28
CA LYS A 47 1.55 -8.72 -21.78
C LYS A 47 0.90 -9.74 -20.84
N ALA A 48 1.12 -9.62 -19.53
CA ALA A 48 0.54 -10.52 -18.52
C ALA A 48 -0.99 -10.43 -18.50
N LEU A 49 -1.53 -9.22 -18.65
CA LEU A 49 -2.97 -8.99 -18.72
C LEU A 49 -3.57 -9.33 -20.08
N ALA A 50 -2.80 -9.24 -21.18
CA ALA A 50 -3.29 -9.58 -22.50
C ALA A 50 -3.21 -11.09 -22.80
N HIS A 51 -2.11 -11.75 -22.43
CA HIS A 51 -1.81 -13.14 -22.78
C HIS A 51 -0.97 -13.80 -21.67
N PRO A 52 -1.55 -14.09 -20.50
CA PRO A 52 -0.82 -14.61 -19.35
C PRO A 52 -0.10 -15.94 -19.63
N ASP A 53 -0.68 -16.80 -20.47
CA ASP A 53 -0.10 -18.11 -20.81
C ASP A 53 1.09 -18.01 -21.80
N SER A 54 1.37 -16.82 -22.33
CA SER A 54 2.50 -16.56 -23.23
C SER A 54 3.76 -16.04 -22.52
N LEU A 55 3.69 -15.87 -21.19
CA LEU A 55 4.79 -15.35 -20.41
C LEU A 55 5.90 -16.41 -20.25
N THR A 56 7.14 -15.96 -20.43
CA THR A 56 8.35 -16.71 -20.07
C THR A 56 8.56 -16.72 -18.55
N PRO A 57 9.38 -17.63 -17.98
CA PRO A 57 9.71 -17.61 -16.57
C PRO A 57 10.26 -16.27 -16.07
N GLU A 58 11.09 -15.61 -16.87
CA GLU A 58 11.65 -14.29 -16.55
C GLU A 58 10.55 -13.22 -16.50
N GLU A 59 9.61 -13.25 -17.44
CA GLU A 59 8.48 -12.33 -17.46
C GLU A 59 7.49 -12.60 -16.31
N ILE A 60 7.28 -13.87 -15.92
CA ILE A 60 6.50 -14.21 -14.73
C ILE A 60 7.12 -13.57 -13.49
N HIS A 61 8.43 -13.71 -13.31
CA HIS A 61 9.14 -13.11 -12.19
C HIS A 61 9.04 -11.58 -12.20
N GLN A 62 9.21 -10.95 -13.37
CA GLN A 62 9.05 -9.51 -13.51
C GLN A 62 7.61 -9.06 -13.19
N ALA A 63 6.59 -9.79 -13.67
CA ALA A 63 5.18 -9.50 -13.40
C ALA A 63 4.84 -9.60 -11.91
N LEU A 64 5.46 -10.55 -11.20
CA LEU A 64 5.29 -10.75 -9.76
C LEU A 64 6.19 -9.85 -8.89
N LEU A 65 6.97 -8.97 -9.53
CA LEU A 65 7.97 -8.13 -8.87
C LEU A 65 8.97 -8.97 -8.06
N TRP A 66 9.35 -10.14 -8.57
CA TRP A 66 10.37 -11.01 -8.00
C TRP A 66 11.73 -10.74 -8.65
N PRO A 67 12.84 -11.08 -7.98
CA PRO A 67 14.14 -11.14 -8.64
C PRO A 67 14.15 -12.14 -9.81
N PRO A 68 15.17 -12.09 -10.69
CA PRO A 68 15.35 -13.07 -11.77
C PRO A 68 15.30 -14.53 -11.27
N PRO A 69 14.84 -15.49 -12.09
CA PRO A 69 14.62 -16.88 -11.66
C PRO A 69 15.82 -17.58 -11.03
N ASP A 70 17.02 -17.33 -11.56
CA ASP A 70 18.27 -17.86 -11.03
C ASP A 70 18.62 -17.27 -9.66
N VAL A 71 18.41 -15.97 -9.46
CA VAL A 71 18.60 -15.27 -8.18
C VAL A 71 17.62 -15.80 -7.13
N VAL A 72 16.33 -15.92 -7.49
CA VAL A 72 15.30 -16.46 -6.60
C VAL A 72 15.63 -17.89 -6.17
N ARG A 73 16.02 -18.75 -7.11
CA ARG A 73 16.46 -20.12 -6.80
C ARG A 73 17.62 -20.14 -5.81
N VAL A 74 18.64 -19.31 -6.02
CA VAL A 74 19.80 -19.22 -5.11
C VAL A 74 19.37 -18.74 -3.73
N ASN A 75 18.48 -17.75 -3.64
CA ASN A 75 17.97 -17.24 -2.37
C ASN A 75 17.18 -18.31 -1.61
N ILE A 76 16.32 -19.07 -2.29
CA ILE A 76 15.54 -20.16 -1.68
C ILE A 76 16.46 -21.29 -1.21
N GLN A 77 17.42 -21.71 -2.03
CA GLN A 77 18.38 -22.73 -1.64
C GLN A 77 19.19 -22.28 -0.42
N ARG A 78 19.62 -21.02 -0.37
CA ARG A 78 20.32 -20.47 0.79
C ARG A 78 19.45 -20.49 2.05
N ALA A 79 18.21 -20.02 1.97
CA ALA A 79 17.28 -19.95 3.11
C ALA A 79 16.84 -21.33 3.64
N THR A 80 16.83 -22.34 2.77
CA THR A 80 16.31 -23.68 3.10
C THR A 80 17.42 -24.72 3.31
N GLY A 81 18.69 -24.31 3.22
CA GLY A 81 19.84 -25.23 3.26
C GLY A 81 19.85 -26.21 2.08
N GLY A 82 19.35 -25.79 0.92
CA GLY A 82 19.29 -26.56 -0.32
C GLY A 82 18.13 -27.54 -0.41
N LYS A 83 17.23 -27.58 0.59
CA LYS A 83 16.10 -28.52 0.62
C LYS A 83 15.04 -28.19 -0.41
N LEU A 84 14.82 -26.89 -0.68
CA LEU A 84 13.90 -26.41 -1.70
C LEU A 84 14.67 -25.55 -2.71
N SER A 85 14.12 -25.39 -3.90
CA SER A 85 14.75 -24.63 -4.98
C SER A 85 13.80 -23.75 -5.78
N THR A 86 12.49 -23.92 -5.61
CA THR A 86 11.48 -23.18 -6.37
C THR A 86 10.56 -22.36 -5.47
N PRO A 87 10.00 -21.24 -5.98
CA PRO A 87 9.01 -20.45 -5.26
C PRO A 87 7.79 -21.27 -4.82
N SER A 88 7.26 -22.12 -5.69
CA SER A 88 6.08 -22.95 -5.43
C SER A 88 6.31 -23.94 -4.29
N GLU A 89 7.51 -24.53 -4.17
CA GLU A 89 7.87 -25.41 -3.04
C GLU A 89 7.87 -24.66 -1.71
N LEU A 90 8.55 -23.50 -1.65
CA LEU A 90 8.61 -22.71 -0.42
C LEU A 90 7.23 -22.17 -0.04
N TYR A 91 6.45 -21.78 -1.03
CA TYR A 91 5.08 -21.35 -0.86
C TYR A 91 4.18 -22.47 -0.32
N ALA A 92 4.22 -23.67 -0.91
CA ALA A 92 3.45 -24.83 -0.46
C ALA A 92 3.79 -25.19 1.00
N LYS A 93 5.07 -25.14 1.36
CA LYS A 93 5.52 -25.30 2.75
C LYS A 93 4.90 -24.23 3.67
N GLY A 94 4.87 -22.97 3.23
CA GLY A 94 4.18 -21.87 3.91
C GLY A 94 2.69 -22.15 4.11
N LYS A 95 2.03 -22.66 3.08
CA LYS A 95 0.60 -22.99 3.09
C LYS A 95 0.28 -24.08 4.10
N ASP A 96 1.02 -25.18 4.04
CA ASP A 96 0.86 -26.30 4.96
C ASP A 96 1.10 -25.86 6.41
N ALA A 97 2.09 -24.99 6.63
CA ALA A 97 2.39 -24.49 7.95
C ALA A 97 1.32 -23.55 8.52
N MET A 98 0.70 -22.71 7.68
CA MET A 98 -0.46 -21.91 8.10
C MET A 98 -1.68 -22.78 8.37
N ALA A 99 -1.98 -23.76 7.52
CA ALA A 99 -3.10 -24.68 7.70
C ALA A 99 -3.00 -25.46 9.03
N GLN A 100 -1.77 -25.72 9.50
CA GLN A 100 -1.51 -26.38 10.77
C GLN A 100 -1.43 -25.41 11.97
N GLY A 101 -1.51 -24.10 11.76
CA GLY A 101 -1.31 -23.10 12.81
C GLY A 101 0.12 -23.03 13.36
N GLU A 102 1.08 -23.66 12.66
CA GLU A 102 2.45 -23.91 13.12
C GLU A 102 3.48 -23.18 12.24
N PHE A 103 3.10 -22.02 11.69
CA PHE A 103 3.89 -21.23 10.74
C PHE A 103 5.33 -20.97 11.23
N ARG A 104 5.48 -20.62 12.51
CA ARG A 104 6.77 -20.30 13.15
C ARG A 104 7.64 -21.52 13.44
N LYS A 105 7.04 -22.70 13.51
CA LYS A 105 7.72 -23.96 13.85
C LYS A 105 8.20 -24.68 12.60
N LEU A 106 7.41 -24.60 11.54
CA LEU A 106 7.68 -25.31 10.29
C LEU A 106 8.51 -24.47 9.31
N LEU A 107 8.44 -23.14 9.37
CA LEU A 107 9.32 -22.25 8.60
C LEU A 107 10.36 -21.61 9.51
N ASN A 108 11.59 -21.53 9.01
CA ASN A 108 12.66 -20.79 9.69
C ASN A 108 12.60 -19.29 9.37
N GLU A 109 13.33 -18.46 10.12
CA GLU A 109 13.28 -17.00 9.97
C GLU A 109 13.71 -16.51 8.57
N HIS A 110 14.66 -17.18 7.92
CA HIS A 110 15.10 -16.83 6.58
C HIS A 110 14.02 -17.17 5.54
N GLU A 111 13.36 -18.31 5.67
CA GLU A 111 12.22 -18.71 4.84
C GLU A 111 11.05 -17.73 4.96
N ILE A 112 10.70 -17.34 6.19
CA ILE A 112 9.63 -16.37 6.43
C ILE A 112 10.01 -14.99 5.88
N SER A 113 11.25 -14.55 6.11
CA SER A 113 11.75 -13.28 5.57
C SER A 113 11.71 -13.25 4.05
N LEU A 114 12.09 -14.35 3.41
CA LEU A 114 12.11 -14.48 1.96
C LEU A 114 10.69 -14.41 1.38
N LEU A 115 9.72 -15.09 1.98
CA LEU A 115 8.31 -14.96 1.61
C LEU A 115 7.83 -13.51 1.83
N GLY A 116 8.09 -12.91 2.99
CA GLY A 116 7.65 -11.53 3.29
C GLY A 116 8.31 -10.43 2.45
N ARG A 117 9.38 -10.76 1.70
CA ARG A 117 10.11 -9.84 0.80
C ARG A 117 10.00 -10.26 -0.67
N TYR A 118 8.97 -11.02 -1.04
CA TYR A 118 8.74 -11.43 -2.44
C TYR A 118 9.99 -12.06 -3.08
N PHE A 119 10.66 -12.94 -2.33
CA PHE A 119 11.88 -13.65 -2.70
C PHE A 119 13.17 -12.82 -2.86
N HIS A 120 13.15 -11.55 -2.44
CA HIS A 120 14.38 -10.76 -2.31
C HIS A 120 15.15 -11.17 -1.05
N ALA A 121 16.48 -11.23 -1.18
CA ALA A 121 17.35 -11.56 -0.07
C ALA A 121 17.33 -10.45 1.00
N MET A 122 17.70 -10.79 2.23
CA MET A 122 17.70 -9.82 3.34
C MET A 122 18.70 -8.67 3.14
N ASP A 123 19.82 -8.98 2.51
CA ASP A 123 20.91 -8.09 2.12
C ASP A 123 20.71 -7.41 0.76
N ASP A 124 19.57 -7.65 0.11
CA ASP A 124 19.23 -6.99 -1.14
C ASP A 124 18.93 -5.51 -0.90
N THR A 125 19.88 -4.65 -1.29
CA THR A 125 19.79 -3.18 -1.16
C THR A 125 18.85 -2.55 -2.19
N THR A 126 18.45 -3.29 -3.22
CA THR A 126 17.51 -2.81 -4.25
C THR A 126 16.06 -3.00 -3.83
N PHE A 127 15.81 -3.90 -2.87
CA PHE A 127 14.49 -4.12 -2.32
C PHE A 127 14.13 -3.07 -1.26
N CYS A 128 13.00 -2.41 -1.47
CA CYS A 128 12.42 -1.48 -0.51
C CYS A 128 10.90 -1.70 -0.44
N ASP A 129 10.38 -1.86 0.78
CA ASP A 129 8.94 -2.07 1.01
C ASP A 129 8.10 -0.88 0.44
N VAL A 130 8.65 0.35 0.48
CA VAL A 130 8.00 1.55 -0.10
C VAL A 130 7.96 1.47 -1.63
N THR A 131 9.08 1.14 -2.27
CA THR A 131 9.15 1.01 -3.74
C THR A 131 8.24 -0.10 -4.26
N MET A 132 8.08 -1.20 -3.52
CA MET A 132 7.11 -2.24 -3.86
C MET A 132 5.67 -1.72 -3.82
N SER A 133 5.32 -0.95 -2.78
CA SER A 133 3.99 -0.33 -2.67
C SER A 133 3.72 0.67 -3.80
N GLU A 134 4.73 1.46 -4.19
CA GLU A 134 4.64 2.38 -5.32
C GLU A 134 4.43 1.62 -6.63
N LYS A 135 5.21 0.54 -6.85
CA LYS A 135 5.08 -0.32 -8.03
C LYS A 135 3.69 -0.95 -8.15
N LEU A 136 3.14 -1.46 -7.05
CA LEU A 136 1.79 -2.02 -7.02
C LEU A 136 0.69 -0.97 -7.26
N SER A 137 0.99 0.31 -7.03
CA SER A 137 0.08 1.42 -7.30
C SER A 137 0.09 1.87 -8.76
N GLU A 138 1.04 1.39 -9.58
CA GLU A 138 1.04 1.66 -11.01
C GLU A 138 -0.15 0.95 -11.70
N PRO A 139 -0.79 1.58 -12.71
CA PRO A 139 -2.00 1.04 -13.33
C PRO A 139 -1.78 -0.38 -13.86
N GLY A 140 -2.67 -1.32 -13.52
CA GLY A 140 -2.61 -2.71 -13.99
C GLY A 140 -1.62 -3.61 -13.27
N VAL A 141 -0.67 -3.08 -12.48
CA VAL A 141 0.36 -3.91 -11.84
C VAL A 141 -0.24 -4.84 -10.80
N ALA A 142 -1.06 -4.33 -9.88
CA ALA A 142 -1.75 -5.16 -8.88
C ALA A 142 -2.62 -6.25 -9.55
N GLN A 143 -3.34 -5.90 -10.61
CA GLN A 143 -4.16 -6.83 -11.38
C GLN A 143 -3.32 -7.94 -12.02
N ALA A 144 -2.18 -7.58 -12.61
CA ALA A 144 -1.26 -8.55 -13.21
C ALA A 144 -0.65 -9.47 -12.16
N VAL A 145 -0.19 -8.91 -11.03
CA VAL A 145 0.36 -9.69 -9.91
C VAL A 145 -0.67 -10.69 -9.41
N GLU A 146 -1.92 -10.27 -9.19
CA GLU A 146 -2.98 -11.14 -8.69
C GLU A 146 -3.39 -12.22 -9.69
N LEU A 147 -3.50 -11.87 -10.98
CA LEU A 147 -3.80 -12.80 -12.06
C LEU A 147 -2.73 -13.91 -12.17
N ILE A 148 -1.45 -13.52 -12.20
CA ILE A 148 -0.34 -14.46 -12.32
C ILE A 148 -0.19 -15.29 -11.04
N SER A 149 -0.34 -14.67 -9.86
CA SER A 149 -0.30 -15.38 -8.57
C SER A 149 -1.36 -16.47 -8.51
N SER A 150 -2.60 -16.13 -8.87
CA SER A 150 -3.74 -17.06 -8.94
C SER A 150 -3.47 -18.24 -9.89
N ARG A 151 -2.92 -17.97 -11.09
CA ARG A 151 -2.55 -19.02 -12.06
C ARG A 151 -1.46 -19.97 -11.55
N LEU A 152 -0.56 -19.48 -10.70
CA LEU A 152 0.49 -20.28 -10.07
C LEU A 152 0.03 -20.97 -8.77
N GLY A 153 -1.24 -20.79 -8.37
CA GLY A 153 -1.76 -21.33 -7.11
C GLY A 153 -1.21 -20.63 -5.86
N LEU A 154 -0.75 -19.38 -6.02
CA LEU A 154 -0.19 -18.55 -4.96
C LEU A 154 -1.29 -17.66 -4.38
N GLU A 155 -1.88 -18.08 -3.27
CA GLU A 155 -2.76 -17.27 -2.42
C GLU A 155 -1.97 -16.17 -1.68
N PHE A 156 -2.44 -14.93 -1.81
CA PHE A 156 -1.80 -13.73 -1.25
C PHE A 156 -1.71 -13.75 0.30
N ALA A 157 -2.58 -14.52 0.96
CA ALA A 157 -2.62 -14.66 2.42
C ALA A 157 -1.27 -15.10 3.02
N ILE A 158 -0.48 -15.91 2.30
CA ILE A 158 0.81 -16.44 2.80
C ILE A 158 1.87 -15.35 2.82
N PHE A 159 1.96 -14.57 1.75
CA PHE A 159 2.86 -13.42 1.68
C PHE A 159 2.50 -12.39 2.75
N HIS A 160 1.20 -12.15 2.97
CA HIS A 160 0.73 -11.25 4.01
C HIS A 160 1.05 -11.75 5.43
N ALA A 161 0.83 -13.04 5.71
CA ALA A 161 1.18 -13.63 7.01
C ALA A 161 2.69 -13.54 7.29
N ALA A 162 3.53 -13.80 6.29
CA ALA A 162 4.98 -13.66 6.40
C ALA A 162 5.40 -12.19 6.63
N LEU A 163 4.76 -11.24 5.93
CA LEU A 163 4.99 -9.81 6.13
C LEU A 163 4.61 -9.35 7.54
N LEU A 164 3.43 -9.73 8.02
CA LEU A 164 2.96 -9.39 9.37
C LEU A 164 3.88 -9.99 10.45
N TYR A 165 4.36 -11.20 10.24
CA TYR A 165 5.33 -11.81 11.14
C TYR A 165 6.63 -11.03 11.21
N ARG A 166 7.18 -10.61 10.06
CA ARG A 166 8.39 -9.76 10.00
C ARG A 166 8.17 -8.42 10.71
N ALA A 167 7.02 -7.81 10.54
CA ALA A 167 6.66 -6.59 11.27
C ALA A 167 6.64 -6.82 12.79
N ASP A 168 5.98 -7.88 13.27
CA ASP A 168 5.99 -8.26 14.70
C ASP A 168 7.42 -8.42 15.25
N GLN A 169 8.32 -9.05 14.49
CA GLN A 169 9.72 -9.20 14.88
C GLN A 169 10.47 -7.86 14.96
N MET A 170 10.26 -6.93 14.02
CA MET A 170 10.91 -5.61 14.06
C MET A 170 10.45 -4.78 15.25
N TYR A 171 9.17 -4.86 15.64
CA TYR A 171 8.62 -4.03 16.71
C TYR A 171 8.68 -4.69 18.10
N ARG A 172 9.00 -5.98 18.20
CA ARG A 172 9.12 -6.70 19.48
C ARG A 172 10.18 -6.10 20.43
N PRO A 173 11.41 -5.78 20.00
CA PRO A 173 12.41 -5.16 20.88
C PRO A 173 11.94 -3.81 21.43
N MET A 174 11.20 -3.05 20.63
CA MET A 174 10.68 -1.74 21.03
C MET A 174 9.55 -1.89 22.05
N ARG A 175 8.67 -2.88 21.91
CA ARG A 175 7.68 -3.26 22.95
C ARG A 175 8.34 -3.71 24.25
N ASP A 176 9.35 -4.56 24.16
CA ASP A 176 10.04 -5.11 25.34
C ASP A 176 10.86 -4.03 26.07
N THR A 177 11.40 -3.06 25.33
CA THR A 177 12.12 -1.90 25.90
C THR A 177 11.16 -0.93 26.58
N VAL A 178 9.96 -0.69 26.02
CA VAL A 178 8.91 0.12 26.68
C VAL A 178 8.41 -0.56 27.96
N ALA A 179 8.30 -1.89 27.97
CA ALA A 179 7.93 -2.65 29.16
C ALA A 179 9.05 -2.66 30.23
N GLN A 180 10.33 -2.73 29.84
CA GLN A 180 11.47 -2.70 30.77
C GLN A 180 11.76 -1.32 31.36
N LEU A 181 11.45 -0.24 30.65
CA LEU A 181 11.68 1.14 31.12
C LEU A 181 10.62 1.64 32.12
N GLY A 182 9.65 0.81 32.51
CA GLY A 182 8.68 1.17 33.56
C GLY A 182 7.82 2.41 33.23
N LEU A 183 7.76 2.83 31.96
CA LEU A 183 6.90 3.93 31.49
C LEU A 183 5.41 3.53 31.39
N SER A 184 5.05 2.35 31.93
CA SER A 184 3.68 2.02 32.31
C SER A 184 3.29 2.86 33.54
N SER A 185 3.03 4.15 33.34
CA SER A 185 2.71 5.06 34.42
C SER A 185 1.31 4.79 34.99
N VAL A 186 1.28 4.62 36.32
CA VAL A 186 0.19 4.78 37.29
C VAL A 186 -0.69 3.56 37.58
N GLN A 187 -0.26 2.80 38.61
CA GLN A 187 -1.15 2.01 39.45
C GLN A 187 -1.02 2.50 40.90
N ALA A 188 -2.07 3.18 41.41
CA ALA A 188 -2.52 3.29 42.81
C ALA A 188 -3.52 4.47 42.88
N GLN A 189 -4.74 4.39 43.43
CA GLN A 189 -5.22 3.58 44.55
C GLN A 189 -6.75 3.68 44.61
N GLY A 190 -7.48 2.56 44.72
CA GLY A 190 -8.92 2.60 45.02
C GLY A 190 -9.73 1.37 44.59
N ARG A 191 -9.67 0.30 45.39
CA ARG A 191 -10.63 -0.81 45.53
C ARG A 191 -11.32 -1.37 44.26
N GLY A 192 -10.95 -2.60 43.91
CA GLY A 192 -11.77 -3.46 43.04
C GLY A 192 -10.94 -4.49 42.29
N GLN A 193 -10.41 -5.48 43.01
CA GLN A 193 -9.68 -6.60 42.43
C GLN A 193 -10.62 -7.41 41.51
N LYS A 194 -10.36 -7.42 40.20
CA LYS A 194 -10.86 -8.45 39.28
C LYS A 194 -9.70 -8.97 38.43
N GLN A 195 -9.46 -10.27 38.53
CA GLN A 195 -8.65 -11.05 37.60
C GLN A 195 -9.37 -11.03 36.25
N ILE A 196 -8.75 -10.50 35.19
CA ILE A 196 -9.45 -10.29 33.91
C ILE A 196 -8.89 -11.10 32.69
N PRO A 197 -7.69 -11.72 32.69
CA PRO A 197 -7.32 -12.49 31.48
C PRO A 197 -8.07 -13.83 31.31
N ALA A 198 -8.31 -14.56 32.41
CA ALA A 198 -9.00 -15.87 32.34
C ALA A 198 -10.53 -15.74 32.23
N ASP A 199 -11.09 -14.64 32.75
CA ASP A 199 -12.53 -14.38 32.71
C ASP A 199 -13.02 -13.92 31.33
N ILE A 200 -12.18 -13.30 30.49
CA ILE A 200 -12.59 -12.85 29.15
C ILE A 200 -12.80 -14.02 28.19
N VAL A 201 -11.89 -15.00 28.19
CA VAL A 201 -12.03 -16.19 27.34
C VAL A 201 -13.20 -17.07 27.81
N THR A 202 -13.38 -17.18 29.14
CA THR A 202 -14.52 -17.88 29.74
C THR A 202 -15.84 -17.14 29.48
N ALA A 203 -15.84 -15.80 29.48
CA ALA A 203 -17.00 -14.98 29.15
C ALA A 203 -17.35 -15.06 27.66
N MET A 204 -16.37 -15.05 26.75
CA MET A 204 -16.62 -15.24 25.32
C MET A 204 -17.14 -16.65 25.01
N ALA A 205 -16.56 -17.68 25.62
CA ALA A 205 -17.06 -19.06 25.48
C ALA A 205 -18.48 -19.22 26.04
N SER A 206 -18.81 -18.57 27.17
CA SER A 206 -20.16 -18.59 27.73
C SER A 206 -21.16 -17.75 26.91
N LEU A 207 -20.70 -16.71 26.20
CA LEU A 207 -21.50 -15.93 25.25
C LEU A 207 -21.82 -16.73 23.99
N GLU A 208 -20.83 -17.49 23.50
CA GLU A 208 -20.96 -18.38 22.35
C GLU A 208 -21.86 -19.59 22.65
N GLU A 209 -21.79 -20.12 23.89
CA GLU A 209 -22.69 -21.16 24.40
C GLU A 209 -24.13 -20.65 24.62
N GLN A 210 -24.31 -19.36 24.96
CA GLN A 210 -25.64 -18.72 25.11
C GLN A 210 -26.27 -18.27 23.77
N LEU A 211 -25.48 -18.20 22.69
CA LEU A 211 -25.93 -17.90 21.32
C LEU A 211 -26.68 -19.05 20.65
N GLN A 212 -26.60 -20.26 21.22
CA GLN A 212 -27.48 -21.41 20.91
C GLN A 212 -28.39 -21.67 22.13
N PRO A 213 -29.73 -21.55 22.10
CA PRO A 213 -30.68 -21.03 21.11
C PRO A 213 -31.43 -19.75 21.59
N GLY A 214 -31.43 -18.70 20.75
CA GLY A 214 -32.52 -17.72 20.64
C GLY A 214 -32.92 -16.85 21.86
N LYS A 215 -32.05 -16.67 22.86
CA LYS A 215 -32.40 -15.98 24.13
C LYS A 215 -31.89 -14.54 24.30
N LEU A 216 -31.17 -13.98 23.33
CA LEU A 216 -30.64 -12.61 23.40
C LEU A 216 -30.99 -11.85 22.13
N SER A 217 -31.48 -10.61 22.28
CA SER A 217 -31.75 -9.75 21.12
C SER A 217 -30.44 -9.18 20.57
N VAL A 218 -30.45 -8.86 19.27
CA VAL A 218 -29.30 -8.26 18.57
C VAL A 218 -28.86 -6.95 19.23
N GLU A 219 -29.80 -6.22 19.83
CA GLU A 219 -29.57 -4.94 20.51
C GLU A 219 -28.84 -5.13 21.84
N GLU A 220 -29.16 -6.20 22.58
CA GLU A 220 -28.46 -6.53 23.84
C GLU A 220 -27.02 -6.99 23.58
N VAL A 221 -26.78 -7.67 22.45
CA VAL A 221 -25.43 -8.05 22.01
C VAL A 221 -24.62 -6.81 21.60
N ALA A 222 -25.24 -5.88 20.88
CA ALA A 222 -24.59 -4.63 20.49
C ALA A 222 -24.21 -3.77 21.70
N ALA A 223 -25.13 -3.62 22.67
CA ALA A 223 -24.88 -2.84 23.89
C ALA A 223 -23.74 -3.43 24.73
N ARG A 224 -23.68 -4.76 24.86
CA ARG A 224 -22.58 -5.44 25.59
C ARG A 224 -21.25 -5.40 24.84
N ASN A 225 -21.28 -5.44 23.52
CA ASN A 225 -20.07 -5.25 22.71
C ASN A 225 -19.54 -3.82 22.83
N GLU A 226 -20.41 -2.81 22.89
CA GLU A 226 -19.99 -1.43 23.15
C GLU A 226 -19.36 -1.27 24.53
N GLU A 227 -19.94 -1.90 25.56
CA GLU A 227 -19.38 -1.90 26.92
C GLU A 227 -18.00 -2.60 26.96
N TYR A 228 -17.82 -3.68 26.20
CA TYR A 228 -16.55 -4.40 26.05
C TYR A 228 -15.49 -3.58 25.31
N VAL A 229 -15.86 -2.93 24.20
CA VAL A 229 -14.99 -2.03 23.44
C VAL A 229 -14.61 -0.79 24.28
N ALA A 230 -15.52 -0.29 25.11
CA ALA A 230 -15.25 0.78 26.06
C ALA A 230 -14.27 0.34 27.16
N ALA A 231 -14.42 -0.87 27.70
CA ALA A 231 -13.49 -1.45 28.67
C ALA A 231 -12.08 -1.68 28.08
N LEU A 232 -11.99 -2.09 26.81
CA LEU A 232 -10.73 -2.23 26.05
C LEU A 232 -10.06 -0.86 25.80
N ARG A 233 -10.84 0.18 25.48
CA ARG A 233 -10.31 1.55 25.34
C ARG A 233 -9.83 2.13 26.67
N ALA A 234 -10.46 1.79 27.79
CA ALA A 234 -10.09 2.30 29.11
C ALA A 234 -8.79 1.70 29.67
N THR A 235 -8.24 0.64 29.05
CA THR A 235 -7.11 -0.12 29.59
C THR A 235 -5.88 -0.22 28.67
N ALA A 236 -5.90 0.36 27.46
CA ALA A 236 -4.80 0.24 26.50
C ALA A 236 -3.95 1.54 26.37
N PRO A 237 -2.61 1.47 26.49
CA PRO A 237 -1.74 2.54 26.04
C PRO A 237 -1.77 2.67 24.51
N ALA A 238 -1.57 3.89 24.03
CA ALA A 238 -1.64 4.27 22.62
C ALA A 238 -0.64 3.49 21.75
N SER A 239 -1.09 3.21 20.52
CA SER A 239 -0.46 2.32 19.52
C SER A 239 -0.80 0.86 19.74
N LEU A 240 -0.95 0.15 18.62
CA LEU A 240 -1.20 -1.30 18.49
C LEU A 240 -2.67 -1.68 18.28
N PHE A 241 -3.25 -1.31 17.14
CA PHE A 241 -4.24 -2.16 16.47
C PHE A 241 -4.07 -2.09 14.94
N LEU A 242 -3.69 -3.22 14.36
CA LEU A 242 -3.89 -3.57 12.95
C LEU A 242 -5.19 -4.41 12.85
N PRO A 243 -5.84 -4.45 11.68
CA PRO A 243 -7.20 -4.93 11.56
C PRO A 243 -7.29 -6.45 11.64
N SER A 244 -8.23 -6.91 12.45
CA SER A 244 -8.82 -8.24 12.35
C SER A 244 -9.61 -8.32 11.04
N TYR A 245 -9.20 -9.20 10.12
CA TYR A 245 -10.11 -9.75 9.13
C TYR A 245 -10.87 -10.91 9.78
N VAL A 246 -12.08 -10.60 10.24
CA VAL A 246 -13.17 -11.57 10.24
C VAL A 246 -14.16 -11.01 9.23
N LEU A 247 -14.62 -11.82 8.28
CA LEU A 247 -15.81 -11.49 7.50
C LEU A 247 -17.04 -11.59 8.42
N PRO A 248 -17.82 -10.52 8.59
CA PRO A 248 -19.27 -10.67 8.62
C PRO A 248 -19.88 -10.03 7.38
N THR A 249 -20.90 -10.70 6.88
CA THR A 249 -21.89 -10.23 5.91
C THR A 249 -22.25 -8.75 6.09
N SER A 250 -22.02 -7.96 5.02
CA SER A 250 -22.43 -6.57 4.75
C SER A 250 -21.92 -5.45 5.68
N PRO A 251 -21.02 -4.56 5.22
CA PRO A 251 -20.60 -3.38 5.99
C PRO A 251 -21.66 -2.27 5.97
N PRO A 252 -21.70 -1.38 6.99
CA PRO A 252 -22.39 -0.10 6.86
C PRO A 252 -21.74 0.70 5.73
N ILE A 253 -22.56 1.26 4.85
CA ILE A 253 -22.12 2.03 3.68
C ILE A 253 -21.29 3.22 4.17
N THR A 254 -19.97 3.13 4.05
CA THR A 254 -19.05 4.26 4.20
C THR A 254 -18.74 4.78 2.80
N THR A 255 -19.07 6.04 2.55
CA THR A 255 -18.87 6.64 1.22
C THR A 255 -17.36 6.78 0.97
N PRO A 256 -16.82 6.21 -0.12
CA PRO A 256 -15.41 6.33 -0.43
C PRO A 256 -15.02 7.80 -0.67
N PRO A 257 -13.73 8.16 -0.47
CA PRO A 257 -13.24 9.51 -0.79
C PRO A 257 -13.51 9.83 -2.25
N SER A 258 -13.98 11.04 -2.51
CA SER A 258 -14.21 11.53 -3.87
C SER A 258 -12.88 11.89 -4.56
N GLN A 259 -12.89 12.02 -5.88
CA GLN A 259 -11.72 12.47 -6.65
C GLN A 259 -11.21 13.83 -6.16
N ALA A 260 -12.10 14.73 -5.76
CA ALA A 260 -11.75 16.03 -5.18
C ALA A 260 -11.03 15.89 -3.83
N ASP A 261 -11.29 14.83 -3.06
CA ASP A 261 -10.62 14.57 -1.78
C ASP A 261 -9.20 14.06 -1.97
N LEU A 262 -8.99 13.26 -3.02
CA LEU A 262 -7.72 12.63 -3.34
C LEU A 262 -6.76 13.56 -4.08
N PHE A 263 -7.29 14.41 -4.98
CA PHE A 263 -6.47 15.20 -5.90
C PHE A 263 -6.67 16.72 -5.77
N GLY A 264 -7.66 17.16 -5.00
CA GLY A 264 -8.06 18.58 -4.91
C GLY A 264 -8.91 19.03 -6.10
N ALA A 265 -9.22 20.32 -6.17
CA ALA A 265 -10.14 20.89 -7.15
C ALA A 265 -9.54 21.15 -8.55
N GLY A 266 -8.26 20.84 -8.77
CA GLY A 266 -7.59 21.09 -10.06
C GLY A 266 -6.06 21.08 -9.96
N PRO A 267 -5.37 21.41 -11.06
CA PRO A 267 -3.92 21.29 -11.15
C PRO A 267 -3.19 22.27 -10.21
N TRP A 268 -2.09 21.79 -9.65
CA TRP A 268 -1.11 22.57 -8.89
C TRP A 268 -0.06 23.17 -9.83
N PRO A 269 0.58 24.30 -9.48
CA PRO A 269 1.67 24.84 -10.28
C PRO A 269 2.86 23.85 -10.34
N PRO A 270 3.61 23.77 -11.46
CA PRO A 270 4.58 22.70 -11.72
C PRO A 270 5.72 22.55 -10.69
N THR A 271 6.00 23.61 -9.93
CA THR A 271 7.12 23.69 -8.99
C THR A 271 6.73 23.43 -7.54
N VAL A 272 5.48 23.03 -7.27
CA VAL A 272 4.94 22.88 -5.91
C VAL A 272 4.36 21.49 -5.70
N THR A 273 4.75 20.84 -4.60
CA THR A 273 4.19 19.54 -4.19
C THR A 273 2.69 19.66 -3.91
N PRO A 274 1.83 18.87 -4.58
CA PRO A 274 0.39 18.92 -4.36
C PRO A 274 0.00 18.65 -2.90
N SER A 275 -0.85 19.50 -2.34
CA SER A 275 -1.40 19.33 -0.98
C SER A 275 -2.89 19.01 -1.03
N ALA A 276 -3.23 17.77 -1.41
CA ALA A 276 -4.61 17.31 -1.47
C ALA A 276 -5.32 17.36 -0.10
N PRO A 277 -6.67 17.49 -0.05
CA PRO A 277 -7.42 17.56 1.20
C PRO A 277 -7.13 16.39 2.15
N ILE A 278 -7.05 15.18 1.61
CA ILE A 278 -6.77 13.96 2.38
C ILE A 278 -5.34 13.94 2.96
N ASN A 279 -4.35 14.49 2.25
CA ASN A 279 -2.97 14.61 2.72
C ASN A 279 -2.84 15.70 3.80
N MET A 280 -3.64 16.77 3.69
CA MET A 280 -3.69 17.80 4.73
C MET A 280 -4.30 17.27 6.03
N PHE A 281 -5.33 16.42 5.92
CA PHE A 281 -5.89 15.70 7.06
C PHE A 281 -4.87 14.73 7.67
N ALA A 282 -4.20 13.93 6.84
CA ALA A 282 -3.14 13.02 7.27
C ALA A 282 -2.09 13.74 8.13
N ASN A 283 -1.54 14.85 7.61
CA ASN A 283 -0.55 15.66 8.33
C ASN A 283 -1.10 16.31 9.61
N ALA A 284 -2.38 16.70 9.63
CA ALA A 284 -2.99 17.33 10.81
C ALA A 284 -3.32 16.35 11.94
N THR A 285 -3.46 15.06 11.59
CA THR A 285 -3.80 13.99 12.53
C THR A 285 -2.64 13.02 12.77
N ASP A 286 -1.47 13.34 12.21
CA ASP A 286 -0.28 12.49 12.20
C ASP A 286 -0.56 11.06 11.68
N LEU A 287 -1.58 10.95 10.83
CA LEU A 287 -1.92 9.70 10.15
C LEU A 287 -1.01 9.54 8.94
N SER A 288 -0.49 8.33 8.74
CA SER A 288 0.31 7.96 7.57
C SER A 288 -0.17 6.66 6.95
N GLY A 289 0.12 6.47 5.66
CA GLY A 289 -0.18 5.24 4.93
C GLY A 289 -1.68 4.87 4.91
N TYR A 290 -1.98 3.60 5.17
CA TYR A 290 -3.31 3.02 5.01
C TYR A 290 -4.37 3.53 5.99
N SER A 291 -3.98 4.22 7.07
CA SER A 291 -4.91 4.78 8.08
C SER A 291 -5.56 6.09 7.63
N ILE A 292 -5.03 6.71 6.58
CA ILE A 292 -5.50 7.99 6.07
C ILE A 292 -6.92 7.86 5.51
N GLN A 293 -7.19 6.81 4.73
CA GLN A 293 -8.46 6.66 4.01
C GLN A 293 -9.64 6.32 4.93
N PRO A 294 -9.52 5.38 5.89
CA PRO A 294 -10.58 5.13 6.87
C PRO A 294 -10.81 6.34 7.78
N GLY A 295 -9.74 7.01 8.22
CA GLY A 295 -9.83 8.23 9.03
C GLY A 295 -10.53 9.35 8.27
N TRP A 296 -10.22 9.52 6.99
CA TRP A 296 -10.88 10.48 6.13
C TRP A 296 -12.36 10.13 5.91
N SER A 297 -12.68 8.88 5.57
CA SER A 297 -14.05 8.44 5.33
C SER A 297 -14.95 8.60 6.54
N ALA A 298 -14.40 8.42 7.75
CA ALA A 298 -15.09 8.62 9.02
C ALA A 298 -15.33 10.10 9.39
N LEU A 299 -14.69 11.05 8.72
CA LEU A 299 -14.96 12.47 8.96
C LEU A 299 -16.39 12.85 8.53
N PRO A 300 -17.10 13.64 9.34
CA PRO A 300 -18.29 14.36 8.92
C PRO A 300 -18.02 15.20 7.65
N ASN A 301 -19.02 15.34 6.79
CA ASN A 301 -18.88 16.03 5.49
C ASN A 301 -18.50 17.52 5.65
N ASP A 302 -18.97 18.17 6.69
CA ASP A 302 -18.59 19.54 7.08
C ASP A 302 -17.09 19.64 7.41
N GLN A 303 -16.51 18.63 8.07
CA GLN A 303 -15.07 18.60 8.34
C GLN A 303 -14.25 18.31 7.09
N LYS A 304 -14.71 17.41 6.22
CA LYS A 304 -14.10 17.19 4.89
C LYS A 304 -14.05 18.49 4.08
N GLU A 305 -15.13 19.27 4.11
CA GLU A 305 -15.21 20.56 3.41
C GLU A 305 -14.21 21.61 3.91
N VAL A 306 -13.90 21.60 5.21
CA VAL A 306 -12.83 22.44 5.78
C VAL A 306 -11.48 22.11 5.15
N TYR A 307 -11.16 20.83 4.98
CA TYR A 307 -9.90 20.41 4.34
C TYR A 307 -9.88 20.72 2.84
N ARG A 308 -11.01 20.57 2.13
CA ARG A 308 -11.15 20.99 0.73
C ARG A 308 -10.90 22.48 0.55
N THR A 309 -11.54 23.29 1.38
CA THR A 309 -11.37 24.75 1.38
C THR A 309 -9.92 25.16 1.65
N ARG A 310 -9.26 24.51 2.63
CA ARG A 310 -7.85 24.78 2.94
C ARG A 310 -6.90 24.38 1.81
N SER A 311 -7.15 23.24 1.17
CA SER A 311 -6.38 22.76 0.02
C SER A 311 -6.50 23.73 -1.16
N GLU A 312 -7.72 24.17 -1.47
CA GLU A 312 -7.99 25.13 -2.54
C GLU A 312 -7.33 26.49 -2.28
N LYS A 313 -7.41 26.99 -1.05
CA LYS A 313 -6.73 28.24 -0.67
C LYS A 313 -5.22 28.16 -0.89
N ARG A 314 -4.57 27.07 -0.46
CA ARG A 314 -3.13 26.85 -0.68
C ARG A 314 -2.79 26.77 -2.17
N ARG A 315 -3.65 26.14 -2.97
CA ARG A 315 -3.48 26.05 -4.42
C ARG A 315 -3.51 27.44 -5.06
N GLN A 316 -4.43 28.31 -4.65
CA GLN A 316 -4.53 29.69 -5.14
C GLN A 316 -3.30 30.53 -4.74
N GLU A 317 -2.85 30.42 -3.49
CA GLU A 317 -1.64 31.09 -2.99
C GLU A 317 -0.40 30.64 -3.78
N ALA A 318 -0.25 29.32 -4.02
CA ALA A 318 0.85 28.76 -4.80
C ALA A 318 0.84 29.29 -6.25
N TRP A 319 -0.33 29.40 -6.89
CA TRP A 319 -0.45 30.00 -8.21
C TRP A 319 -0.11 31.50 -8.24
N ALA A 320 -0.46 32.25 -7.19
CA ALA A 320 -0.08 33.66 -7.08
C ALA A 320 1.45 33.82 -6.96
N VAL A 321 2.11 33.01 -6.14
CA VAL A 321 3.57 32.99 -6.01
C VAL A 321 4.23 32.61 -7.33
N TYR A 322 3.75 31.56 -7.99
CA TYR A 322 4.29 31.09 -9.27
C TYR A 322 4.18 32.16 -10.37
N LYS A 323 3.04 32.85 -10.48
CA LYS A 323 2.86 33.96 -11.43
C LYS A 323 3.79 35.13 -11.11
N ASN A 324 3.96 35.48 -9.84
CA ASN A 324 4.88 36.56 -9.45
C ASN A 324 6.34 36.19 -9.75
N ALA A 325 6.74 34.93 -9.57
CA ALA A 325 8.08 34.46 -9.92
C ALA A 325 8.36 34.54 -11.43
N GLN A 326 7.37 34.24 -12.28
CA GLN A 326 7.49 34.40 -13.73
C GLN A 326 7.59 35.87 -14.20
N VAL A 327 7.10 36.83 -13.41
CA VAL A 327 7.20 38.26 -13.74
C VAL A 327 8.57 38.84 -13.36
N VAL A 328 9.30 38.20 -12.43
CA VAL A 328 10.59 38.69 -11.91
C VAL A 328 11.80 38.21 -12.75
N GLU A 329 11.67 37.16 -13.57
CA GLU A 329 12.65 36.84 -14.62
C GLU A 329 12.13 37.28 -16.00
N PRO A 330 12.50 38.50 -16.43
CA PRO A 330 13.39 38.58 -17.57
C PRO A 330 14.30 39.82 -17.51
N THR A 331 15.47 39.72 -16.88
CA THR A 331 16.66 40.50 -17.28
C THR A 331 17.89 39.96 -16.58
N SER A 332 18.58 39.01 -17.19
CA SER A 332 20.01 38.81 -16.97
C SER A 332 20.63 38.32 -18.27
N SER A 333 20.61 39.22 -19.26
CA SER A 333 21.54 39.15 -20.38
C SER A 333 22.96 39.33 -19.84
N THR A 334 23.65 38.20 -19.69
CA THR A 334 25.07 38.09 -19.40
C THR A 334 25.88 38.84 -20.46
N SER A 335 26.43 40.00 -20.11
CA SER A 335 27.52 40.61 -20.86
C SER A 335 28.83 39.89 -20.49
N VAL A 336 29.43 39.25 -21.49
CA VAL A 336 30.72 38.58 -21.41
C VAL A 336 31.84 39.63 -21.33
N PRO A 337 32.84 39.52 -20.43
CA PRO A 337 34.03 40.34 -20.51
C PRO A 337 34.94 39.80 -21.63
N SER A 338 35.12 40.60 -22.69
CA SER A 338 36.12 40.32 -23.74
C SER A 338 37.52 40.39 -23.14
N ARG A 339 38.23 39.26 -23.19
CA ARG A 339 39.64 39.14 -22.84
C ARG A 339 40.45 39.30 -24.13
N ASP A 340 40.85 40.52 -24.44
CA ASP A 340 41.79 40.79 -25.53
C ASP A 340 43.21 40.40 -25.11
N SER A 341 43.77 39.44 -25.83
CA SER A 341 45.19 39.12 -25.81
C SER A 341 45.54 38.47 -27.14
N SER A 342 46.04 39.26 -28.10
CA SER A 342 47.10 38.91 -29.05
C SER A 342 47.26 40.00 -30.11
N GLY A 343 48.48 40.52 -30.30
CA GLY A 343 48.78 41.26 -31.54
C GLY A 343 49.84 42.36 -31.48
N HIS A 344 50.98 42.15 -30.83
CA HIS A 344 52.17 42.96 -31.14
C HIS A 344 52.81 42.43 -32.42
N GLN A 345 52.59 43.12 -33.54
CA GLN A 345 53.42 43.03 -34.75
C GLN A 345 54.25 44.31 -34.94
N ARG A 346 55.54 44.09 -35.21
CA ARG A 346 56.56 45.06 -35.64
C ARG A 346 56.19 45.80 -36.93
N LYS A 347 56.64 47.06 -37.01
CA LYS A 347 57.27 47.81 -38.13
C LYS A 347 57.27 49.29 -37.68
N THR A 348 58.31 50.12 -37.74
CA THR A 348 59.63 50.16 -38.40
C THR A 348 60.51 51.08 -37.56
#